data_AF-A0A533TFI9-F1
#
_entry.id   AF-A0A533TFI9-F1
#
_cell.length_a   1.000
_cell.length_b   1.000
_cell.length_c   1.000
_cell.angle_alpha   90.00
_cell.angle_beta   90.00
_cell.angle_gamma   90.00
#
_symmetry.space_group_name_H-M   'P 1'
#
loop_
_entity.id
_entity.type
_entity.pdbx_description
1 polymer ?
#
loop_
_entity_poly.entity_id
_entity_poly.type
_entity_poly.pdbx_seq_one_letter_code
_entity_poly.pdbx_strand_id
1 'polypeptide(L)' 'MPTTPLSTEAKQVIYRAISDTHFRDALVKNTAAVLHSEALGLSEADIAALKKLKPQGWGKLSANELKSKLGSTTHKA' A
#
# COMPACT_ATOMS: atom_id res chain seq x y z
N MET A 1 -7.30 15.94 -12.95
CA MET A 1 -6.55 14.68 -13.15
C MET A 1 -7.43 13.55 -12.67
N PRO A 2 -7.70 12.49 -13.45
CA PRO A 2 -8.42 11.34 -12.92
C PRO A 2 -7.45 10.59 -11.99
N THR A 3 -7.65 10.71 -10.68
CA THR A 3 -7.08 9.75 -9.73
C THR A 3 -7.81 8.45 -9.98
N THR A 4 -7.20 7.54 -10.74
CA THR A 4 -7.74 6.18 -10.91
C THR A 4 -7.99 5.63 -9.51
N PRO A 5 -9.24 5.31 -9.16
CA PRO A 5 -9.54 4.78 -7.84
C PRO A 5 -8.79 3.45 -7.67
N LEU A 6 -8.14 3.28 -6.52
CA LEU A 6 -7.51 2.01 -6.15
C LEU A 6 -8.54 0.88 -6.25
N SER A 7 -8.15 -0.25 -6.83
CA SER A 7 -8.98 -1.45 -6.86
C SER A 7 -9.27 -1.99 -5.46
N THR A 8 -10.17 -2.96 -5.36
CA THR A 8 -10.49 -3.64 -4.10
C THR A 8 -9.25 -4.34 -3.54
N GLU A 9 -8.49 -4.99 -4.41
CA GLU A 9 -7.28 -5.75 -4.12
C GLU A 9 -6.18 -4.81 -3.59
N ALA A 10 -5.99 -3.65 -4.22
CA ALA A 10 -5.03 -2.65 -3.76
C ALA A 10 -5.39 -2.11 -2.37
N LYS A 11 -6.68 -1.88 -2.10
CA LYS A 11 -7.16 -1.47 -0.76
C LYS A 11 -6.93 -2.56 0.28
N GLN A 12 -7.12 -3.83 -0.07
CA GLN A 12 -6.84 -4.96 0.82
C GLN A 12 -5.35 -5.04 1.16
N VAL A 13 -4.45 -4.82 0.20
CA VAL A 13 -3.00 -4.76 0.43
C VAL A 13 -2.64 -3.66 1.41
N ILE A 14 -3.24 -2.47 1.24
CA ILE A 14 -3.04 -1.35 2.16
C ILE A 14 -3.54 -1.69 3.56
N TYR A 15 -4.75 -2.24 3.67
CA TYR A 15 -5.33 -2.63 4.95
C TYR A 15 -4.48 -3.69 5.65
N ARG A 16 -4.00 -4.69 4.90
CA ARG A 16 -3.10 -5.72 5.40
C ARG A 16 -1.77 -5.14 5.86
N ALA A 17 -1.18 -4.19 5.13
CA ALA A 17 0.04 -3.53 5.58
C ALA A 17 -0.15 -2.69 6.85
N ILE A 18 -1.37 -2.23 7.16
CA ILE A 18 -1.69 -1.53 8.41
C ILE A 18 -1.82 -2.52 9.57
N SER A 19 -2.47 -3.67 9.37
CA SER A 19 -2.79 -4.62 10.45
C SER A 19 -1.73 -5.71 10.67
N ASP A 20 -0.98 -6.08 9.63
CA ASP A 20 0.00 -7.17 9.63
C ASP A 20 1.41 -6.61 9.46
N THR A 21 2.15 -6.58 10.59
CA THR A 21 3.52 -6.06 10.62
C THR A 21 4.48 -6.95 9.81
N HIS A 22 4.26 -8.27 9.76
CA HIS A 22 5.11 -9.17 8.98
C HIS A 22 4.94 -8.92 7.48
N PHE A 23 3.69 -8.77 7.03
CA PHE A 23 3.41 -8.42 5.64
C PHE A 23 4.00 -7.06 5.28
N ARG A 24 3.84 -6.06 6.16
CA ARG A 24 4.44 -4.74 5.97
C ARG A 24 5.95 -4.80 5.86
N ASP A 25 6.63 -5.56 6.72
CA ASP A 25 8.09 -5.70 6.69
C ASP A 25 8.55 -6.39 5.40
N ALA A 26 7.82 -7.40 4.94
CA ALA A 26 8.08 -8.03 3.63
C ALA A 26 7.90 -7.01 2.49
N LEU A 27 6.83 -6.22 2.53
CA LEU A 27 6.53 -5.18 1.55
C LEU A 27 7.60 -4.07 1.55
N VAL A 28 8.15 -3.70 2.71
CA VAL A 28 9.25 -2.74 2.86
C VAL A 28 10.55 -3.29 2.29
N LYS A 29 10.89 -4.55 2.62
CA LYS A 29 12.13 -5.21 2.19
C LYS A 29 12.16 -5.47 0.69
N ASN A 30 11.05 -5.93 0.10
CA ASN A 30 10.97 -6.24 -1.32
C ASN A 30 9.59 -5.90 -1.91
N THR A 31 9.32 -4.61 -2.04
CA THR A 31 8.05 -4.09 -2.57
C THR A 31 7.69 -4.69 -3.92
N ALA A 32 8.66 -4.79 -4.84
CA ALA A 32 8.39 -5.31 -6.19
C ALA A 32 7.97 -6.79 -6.13
N ALA A 33 8.72 -7.65 -5.44
CA ALA A 33 8.38 -9.06 -5.37
C ALA A 33 7.03 -9.30 -4.67
N VAL A 34 6.73 -8.56 -3.59
CA VAL A 34 5.46 -8.71 -2.89
C VAL A 34 4.29 -8.24 -3.76
N LEU A 35 4.38 -7.08 -4.41
CA LEU A 35 3.30 -6.54 -5.24
C LEU A 35 3.09 -7.32 -6.55
N HIS A 36 4.12 -7.97 -7.09
CA HIS A 36 4.00 -8.84 -8.27
C HIS A 36 3.60 -10.29 -7.90
N SER A 37 3.27 -10.57 -6.63
CA SER A 37 2.80 -11.89 -6.23
C SER A 37 1.41 -12.17 -6.78
N GLU A 38 1.24 -13.29 -7.49
CA GLU A 38 -0.06 -13.74 -8.03
C GLU A 38 -1.12 -13.86 -6.94
N ALA A 39 -0.73 -14.16 -5.70
CA ALA A 39 -1.63 -14.27 -4.55
C ALA A 39 -2.36 -12.97 -4.20
N LEU A 40 -1.88 -11.81 -4.67
CA LEU A 40 -2.52 -10.51 -4.42
C LEU A 40 -3.49 -10.10 -5.53
N GLY A 41 -3.48 -10.77 -6.68
CA GLY A 41 -4.38 -10.46 -7.80
C GLY A 41 -4.30 -9.02 -8.31
N LEU A 42 -3.17 -8.34 -8.11
CA LEU A 42 -3.02 -6.92 -8.45
C LEU A 42 -2.83 -6.72 -9.96
N SER A 43 -3.50 -5.71 -10.50
CA SER A 43 -3.23 -5.23 -11.86
C SER A 43 -1.95 -4.38 -11.91
N GLU A 44 -1.35 -4.21 -13.09
CA GLU A 44 -0.20 -3.30 -13.27
C GLU A 44 -0.50 -1.86 -12.81
N ALA A 45 -1.75 -1.40 -12.98
CA ALA A 45 -2.20 -0.10 -12.51
C ALA A 45 -2.18 -0.01 -10.98
N ASP A 46 -2.60 -1.06 -10.28
CA ASP A 46 -2.56 -1.14 -8.82
C ASP A 46 -1.15 -1.20 -8.29
N ILE A 47 -0.29 -2.01 -8.91
CA ILE A 47 1.12 -2.11 -8.55
C ILE A 47 1.79 -0.73 -8.69
N ALA A 48 1.52 -0.02 -9.79
CA ALA A 48 2.03 1.34 -10.00
C ALA A 48 1.49 2.33 -8.95
N ALA A 49 0.21 2.25 -8.59
CA ALA A 49 -0.39 3.09 -7.55
C ALA A 49 0.19 2.81 -6.16
N LEU A 50 0.36 1.55 -5.79
CA LEU A 50 0.95 1.13 -4.51
C LEU A 50 2.43 1.52 -4.42
N LYS A 51 3.20 1.38 -5.50
CA LYS A 51 4.60 1.86 -5.58
C LYS A 51 4.69 3.38 -5.33
N LYS A 52 3.73 4.18 -5.82
CA LYS A 52 3.68 5.64 -5.59
C LYS A 52 3.48 6.02 -4.12
N LEU A 53 2.90 5.15 -3.30
CA LEU A 53 2.70 5.37 -1.86
C LEU A 53 3.99 5.15 -1.03
N LYS A 54 5.10 4.78 -1.68
CA LYS A 54 6.43 4.58 -1.08
C LYS A 54 6.42 3.64 0.14
N PRO A 55 6.02 2.36 -0.04
CA PRO A 55 5.93 1.38 1.03
C PRO A 55 7.26 1.09 1.75
N GLN A 56 8.41 1.35 1.12
CA GLN A 56 9.73 1.30 1.76
C GLN A 56 9.83 2.16 3.04
N GLY A 57 9.03 3.22 3.15
CA GLY A 57 9.00 4.07 4.34
C GLY A 57 8.05 3.60 5.45
N TRP A 58 7.32 2.50 5.26
CA TRP A 58 6.25 2.10 6.18
C TRP A 58 6.74 1.29 7.38
N GLY A 59 7.90 0.64 7.30
CA GLY A 59 8.43 -0.19 8.39
C GLY A 59 8.74 0.57 9.67
N LYS A 60 8.91 1.90 9.58
CA LYS A 60 9.15 2.79 10.73
C LYS A 60 7.86 3.38 11.32
N LEU A 61 6.71 3.13 10.69
CA LEU A 61 5.42 3.71 11.10
C LEU A 61 4.63 2.71 11.94
N SER A 62 3.99 3.17 13.00
CA SER A 62 2.93 2.41 13.67
C SER A 62 1.71 2.22 12.75
N ALA A 63 0.84 1.26 13.08
CA ALA A 63 -0.40 1.04 12.33
C ALA A 63 -1.25 2.32 12.22
N ASN A 64 -1.32 3.11 13.30
CA ASN A 64 -2.06 4.37 13.33
C ASN A 64 -1.40 5.46 12.48
N GLU A 65 -0.07 5.59 12.52
CA GLU A 65 0.64 6.55 11.65
C GLU A 65 0.51 6.19 10.18
N LEU A 66 0.61 4.90 9.85
CA LEU A 66 0.45 4.41 8.49
C LEU A 66 -0.99 4.66 8.01
N LYS A 67 -2.00 4.32 8.82
CA LYS A 67 -3.41 4.63 8.54
C LYS A 67 -3.65 6.12 8.37
N SER A 68 -3.08 6.97 9.22
CA SER A 68 -3.18 8.42 9.09
C SER A 68 -2.51 8.91 7.82
N LYS A 69 -1.31 8.43 7.47
CA LYS A 69 -0.60 8.86 6.26
C LYS A 69 -1.33 8.48 4.97
N LEU A 70 -1.97 7.32 4.96
CA LEU A 70 -2.75 6.79 3.83
C LEU A 70 -4.18 7.32 3.77
N GLY A 71 -4.76 7.70 4.91
CA GLY A 71 -6.06 8.36 5.01
C GLY A 71 -5.99 9.88 4.80
N SER A 72 -4.87 10.52 5.19
CA SER A 72 -4.63 11.96 5.03
C SER A 72 -4.31 12.35 3.59
N THR A 73 -4.05 11.40 2.69
CA THR A 73 -4.06 11.66 1.25
C THR A 73 -5.46 12.01 0.71
N THR A 74 -6.49 12.06 1.56
CA THR A 74 -7.87 12.47 1.19
C THR A 74 -8.30 13.84 1.75
N HIS A 75 -7.41 14.63 2.38
CA HIS A 75 -7.75 16.01 2.75
C HIS A 75 -6.78 17.05 2.19
N LYS A 76 -7.15 17.60 1.03
CA LYS A 76 -6.90 19.01 0.70
C LYS A 76 -8.10 19.53 -0.09
N ALA A 77 -9.08 20.03 0.64
CA ALA A 77 -10.00 21.06 0.17
C ALA A 77 -9.67 22.31 0.98
#